data_AF-F8PKG5-F1
#
_entry.id   AF-F8PKG5-F1
#
_cell.length_a   1.000
_cell.length_b   1.000
_cell.length_c   1.000
_cell.angle_alpha   90.00
_cell.angle_beta   90.00
_cell.angle_gamma   90.00
#
_symmetry.space_group_name_H-M   'P 1'
#
loop_
_entity.id
_entity.type
_entity.pdbx_description
1 polymer ?
#
loop_
_entity_poly.entity_id
_entity_poly.type
_entity_poly.pdbx_seq_one_letter_code
_entity_poly.pdbx_strand_id
1 'polypeptide(L)' 'NAIWTEAETSGLIQFITTNSAEDRDSLNFKPGFWPKVALHLVPLLSKGPAKTATFCSSKW' A
#
# COMPACT_ATOMS: atom_id res chain seq x y z
N ASN A 1 16.03 -0.21 -1.70
CA ASN A 1 15.03 -0.04 -0.63
C ASN A 1 14.33 1.29 -0.77
N ALA A 2 13.01 1.30 -0.97
CA ALA A 2 12.24 2.53 -0.84
C ALA A 2 12.23 2.94 0.65
N ILE A 3 12.53 4.20 0.95
CA ILE A 3 12.47 4.74 2.32
C ILE A 3 11.00 4.95 2.66
N TRP A 4 10.47 4.22 3.64
CA TRP A 4 9.08 4.34 4.09
C TRP A 4 9.00 5.28 5.27
N THR A 5 8.15 6.30 5.18
CA THR A 5 7.83 7.14 6.33
C THR A 5 6.78 6.46 7.22
N GLU A 6 6.64 6.94 8.45
CA GLU A 6 5.59 6.47 9.36
C GLU A 6 4.19 6.72 8.74
N ALA A 7 3.97 7.90 8.16
CA ALA A 7 2.71 8.24 7.50
C ALA A 7 2.38 7.30 6.33
N GLU A 8 3.37 6.98 5.48
CA GLU A 8 3.20 6.02 4.37
C GLU A 8 2.90 4.61 4.88
N THR A 9 3.57 4.19 5.96
CA THR A 9 3.39 2.86 6.56
C THR A 9 2.01 2.75 7.21
N SER A 10 1.58 3.77 7.96
CA SER A 10 0.23 3.83 8.54
C SER A 10 -0.85 3.87 7.47
N GLY A 11 -0.66 4.64 6.39
CA GLY A 11 -1.59 4.67 5.25
C GLY A 11 -1.71 3.31 4.55
N LEU A 12 -0.60 2.60 4.39
CA LEU A 12 -0.58 1.24 3.83
C LEU A 12 -1.38 0.27 4.70
N ILE A 13 -1.09 0.23 6.00
CA ILE A 13 -1.76 -0.66 6.96
C ILE A 13 -3.25 -0.32 7.03
N GLN A 14 -3.61 0.97 7.13
CA GLN A 14 -5.00 1.40 7.19
C GLN A 14 -5.77 0.96 5.96
N PHE A 15 -5.22 1.20 4.75
CA PHE A 15 -5.88 0.80 3.51
C PHE A 15 -6.07 -0.72 3.47
N ILE A 16 -5.05 -1.49 3.84
CA ILE A 16 -5.11 -2.95 3.88
C ILE A 16 -6.15 -3.43 4.89
N THR A 17 -6.14 -2.93 6.12
CA THR A 17 -7.11 -3.33 7.14
C THR A 17 -8.54 -2.98 6.74
N THR A 18 -8.78 -1.80 6.18
CA THR A 18 -10.12 -1.39 5.73
C THR A 18 -10.65 -2.23 4.57
N ASN A 19 -9.78 -2.63 3.63
CA ASN A 19 -10.18 -3.42 2.46
C ASN A 19 -9.95 -4.94 2.64
N SER A 20 -9.41 -5.38 3.78
CA SER A 20 -9.13 -6.78 4.11
C SER A 20 -10.39 -7.66 4.15
N ALA A 21 -11.56 -7.06 4.34
CA ALA A 21 -12.83 -7.76 4.33
C ALA A 21 -13.23 -8.26 2.92
N GLU A 22 -12.71 -7.65 1.85
CA GLU A 22 -12.99 -8.03 0.46
C GLU A 22 -12.19 -9.26 -0.01
N ASP A 23 -11.05 -9.56 0.63
CA ASP A 23 -10.09 -10.60 0.22
C ASP A 23 -9.68 -11.46 1.44
N ARG A 24 -10.66 -11.84 2.27
CA ARG A 24 -10.46 -12.55 3.56
C ARG A 24 -9.77 -13.92 3.43
N ASP A 25 -9.60 -14.42 2.21
CA ASP A 25 -8.95 -15.71 1.97
C ASP A 25 -7.47 -15.51 1.66
N SER A 26 -6.68 -15.44 2.74
CA SER A 26 -5.22 -15.30 2.71
C SER A 26 -4.74 -13.91 2.29
N LEU A 27 -3.66 -13.44 2.91
CA LEU A 27 -2.99 -12.15 2.69
C LEU A 27 -2.42 -11.97 1.25
N ASN A 28 -2.92 -12.72 0.27
CA ASN A 28 -2.62 -12.70 -1.15
C ASN A 28 -3.62 -11.79 -1.89
N PHE A 29 -3.44 -10.49 -1.73
CA PHE A 29 -4.22 -9.52 -2.48
C PHE A 29 -4.04 -9.69 -3.98
N LYS A 30 -5.16 -9.64 -4.74
CA LYS A 30 -5.13 -9.71 -6.21
C LYS A 30 -4.23 -8.62 -6.80
N PRO A 31 -3.60 -8.83 -7.97
CA PRO A 31 -2.73 -7.82 -8.59
C PRO A 31 -3.40 -6.44 -8.77
N GLY A 32 -4.72 -6.39 -8.96
CA GLY A 32 -5.50 -5.16 -9.07
C GLY A 32 -5.71 -4.37 -7.77
N PHE A 33 -5.33 -4.94 -6.62
CA PHE A 33 -5.41 -4.30 -5.31
C PHE A 33 -4.27 -3.28 -5.11
N TRP A 34 -3.04 -3.69 -5.42
CA TRP A 34 -1.83 -2.90 -5.18
C TRP A 34 -1.77 -1.55 -5.91
N PRO A 35 -2.28 -1.40 -7.15
CA PRO A 35 -2.45 -0.10 -7.77
C PRO A 35 -3.37 0.86 -6.98
N LYS A 36 -4.42 0.34 -6.34
CA LYS A 36 -5.32 1.16 -5.51
C LYS A 36 -4.63 1.65 -4.25
N VAL A 37 -3.83 0.78 -3.62
CA VAL A 37 -2.98 1.12 -2.48
C VAL A 37 -1.98 2.22 -2.87
N ALA A 38 -1.29 2.05 -4.00
CA ALA A 38 -0.34 3.04 -4.50
C ALA A 38 -0.98 4.41 -4.69
N LEU A 39 -2.18 4.47 -5.30
CA LEU A 39 -2.95 5.72 -5.46
C LEU A 39 -3.35 6.33 -4.11
N HIS A 40 -3.74 5.52 -3.13
CA HIS A 40 -4.05 6.00 -1.78
C HIS A 40 -2.84 6.61 -1.06
N LEU A 41 -1.64 6.10 -1.34
CA LEU A 41 -0.41 6.61 -0.76
C LEU A 41 0.09 7.89 -1.43
N VAL A 42 -0.29 8.20 -2.69
CA VAL A 42 0.18 9.39 -3.43
C VAL A 42 0.09 10.70 -2.62
N PRO A 43 -1.02 11.02 -1.94
CA PRO A 43 -1.14 12.26 -1.16
C PRO A 43 -0.24 12.29 0.09
N LEU A 44 0.20 11.13 0.59
CA LEU A 44 1.07 10.99 1.74
C LEU A 44 2.56 11.11 1.37
N LEU A 45 2.88 11.10 0.07
CA LEU A 45 4.23 11.28 -0.44
C LEU A 45 4.64 12.74 -0.33
N SER A 46 5.28 13.10 0.79
CA SER A 46 5.80 14.46 0.98
C SER A 46 7.14 14.67 0.23
N LYS A 47 7.98 13.62 0.15
CA LYS A 47 9.29 13.64 -0.52
C LYS A 47 9.69 12.24 -0.99
N GLY A 48 10.21 12.14 -2.21
CA GLY A 48 10.81 10.91 -2.75
C GLY A 48 10.01 10.26 -3.90
N PRO A 49 10.50 9.12 -4.42
CA PRO A 49 9.89 8.43 -5.55
C PRO A 49 8.51 7.85 -5.18
N ALA A 50 7.60 7.87 -6.15
CA ALA A 50 6.28 7.29 -5.98
C ALA A 50 6.35 5.81 -5.57
N LYS A 51 5.53 5.42 -4.59
CA LYS A 51 5.36 4.01 -4.22
C LYS A 51 4.50 3.35 -5.28
N THR A 52 5.12 2.58 -6.16
CA THR A 52 4.40 1.79 -7.15
C THR A 52 3.68 0.61 -6.48
N ALA A 53 2.76 0.00 -7.21
CA ALA A 53 2.10 -1.24 -6.79
C ALA A 53 3.10 -2.31 -6.33
N THR A 54 4.21 -2.47 -7.07
CA THR A 54 5.30 -3.40 -6.75
C THR A 54 5.99 -3.08 -5.42
N PHE A 55 6.19 -1.80 -5.10
CA PHE A 55 6.76 -1.41 -3.81
C PHE A 55 5.79 -1.67 -2.66
N CYS A 56 4.49 -1.44 -2.87
CA CYS A 56 3.47 -1.71 -1.86
C CYS A 56 3.36 -3.22 -1.59
N SER A 57 3.33 -4.05 -2.63
CA SER A 57 3.25 -5.51 -2.51
C SER A 57 4.51 -6.13 -1.93
N SER A 58 5.69 -5.54 -2.19
CA SER A 58 6.96 -6.04 -1.63
C SER A 58 7.18 -5.60 -0.17
N LYS A 59 6.48 -4.57 0.29
CA LYS A 59 6.57 -4.06 1.66
C LYS A 59 5.66 -4.82 2.62
N TRP A 60 4.50 -5.24 2.12
CA TRP A 60 3.58 -6.14 2.80
C TRP A 60 4.14 -7.55 2.86
#